data_AF-A0A947CCE1-F1
#
_entry.id   AF-A0A947CCE1-F1
#
_cell.length_a   1.000
_cell.length_b   1.000
_cell.length_c   1.000
_cell.angle_alpha   90.00
_cell.angle_beta   90.00
_cell.angle_gamma   90.00
#
_symmetry.space_group_name_H-M   'P 1'
#
loop_
_entity.id
_entity.type
_entity.pdbx_description
1 polymer ?
#
loop_
_entity_poly.entity_id
_entity_poly.type
_entity_poly.pdbx_seq_one_letter_code
_entity_poly.pdbx_strand_id
1 'polypeptide(L)'
;NLTFFPQHFLGLHGMPRRTFTYESGLGFEAMNLMSTVGSMLLGASMLIFIWNVLSMLRKGPPAGDNPWEGSTLEWSIASPPPHYNFRALPVVEGRDPLWAEDTSRSAPGDDPSWPEPHMPGPSYFPFATAVGILVLAAGGLTTTLPVVFAGVALTLFGIYGWAFQPLEH
;
A
#
# COMPACT_ATOMS: atom_id res chain seq x y z
N ASN A 1 10.59 -17.35 -11.69
CA ASN A 1 10.34 -18.72 -12.23
C ASN A 1 11.04 -19.81 -11.47
N LEU A 2 12.36 -19.73 -11.23
CA LEU A 2 13.14 -20.80 -10.58
C LEU A 2 12.58 -21.28 -9.22
N THR A 3 11.96 -20.41 -8.43
CA THR A 3 11.35 -20.76 -7.14
C THR A 3 10.11 -21.65 -7.29
N PHE A 4 9.17 -21.27 -8.15
CA PHE A 4 7.83 -21.88 -8.17
C PHE A 4 7.64 -22.90 -9.31
N PHE A 5 8.39 -22.78 -10.40
CA PHE A 5 8.23 -23.71 -11.52
C PHE A 5 8.60 -25.16 -11.13
N PRO A 6 9.71 -25.45 -10.41
CA PRO A 6 10.01 -26.80 -9.91
C PRO A 6 8.94 -27.36 -8.98
N GLN A 7 8.21 -26.50 -8.25
CA GLN A 7 7.14 -26.92 -7.33
C GLN A 7 5.93 -27.52 -8.07
N HIS A 8 5.71 -27.16 -9.34
CA HIS A 8 4.67 -27.80 -10.17
C HIS A 8 5.02 -29.26 -10.42
N PHE A 9 6.29 -29.54 -10.74
CA PHE A 9 6.76 -30.91 -10.91
C PHE A 9 6.77 -31.67 -9.58
N LEU A 10 7.23 -31.07 -8.48
CA LEU A 10 7.18 -31.71 -7.16
C LEU A 10 5.75 -32.11 -6.77
N GLY A 11 4.76 -31.25 -7.03
CA GLY A 11 3.36 -31.56 -6.82
C GLY A 11 2.89 -32.75 -7.67
N LEU A 12 3.28 -32.80 -8.95
CA LEU A 12 2.99 -33.93 -9.84
C LEU A 12 3.68 -35.24 -9.40
N HIS A 13 4.87 -35.16 -8.80
CA HIS A 13 5.57 -36.31 -8.21
C HIS A 13 5.04 -36.70 -6.83
N GLY A 14 3.94 -36.09 -6.37
CA GLY A 14 3.24 -36.49 -5.15
C GLY A 14 3.80 -35.91 -3.86
N MET A 15 4.64 -34.86 -3.91
CA MET A 15 5.12 -34.18 -2.70
C MET A 15 3.95 -33.46 -1.99
N PRO A 16 3.58 -33.84 -0.74
CA PRO A 16 2.51 -33.17 -0.01
C PRO A 16 2.94 -31.80 0.51
N ARG A 17 2.01 -30.84 0.55
CA ARG A 17 2.22 -29.51 1.14
C ARG A 17 2.34 -29.60 2.67
N ARG A 18 2.96 -28.57 3.28
CA ARG A 18 3.15 -28.43 4.74
C ARG A 18 4.03 -29.52 5.36
N THR A 19 4.93 -30.09 4.57
CA THR A 19 5.92 -31.07 5.02
C THR A 19 7.27 -30.37 5.21
N PHE A 20 7.85 -30.48 6.42
CA PHE A 20 9.10 -29.82 6.76
C PHE A 20 10.36 -30.61 6.34
N THR A 21 10.24 -31.94 6.22
CA THR A 21 11.33 -32.84 5.80
C THR A 21 10.79 -34.00 4.98
N TYR A 22 11.59 -34.52 4.07
CA TYR A 22 11.28 -35.68 3.24
C TYR A 22 12.44 -36.68 3.30
N GLU A 23 12.12 -37.96 3.15
CA GLU A 23 13.14 -39.02 3.10
C GLU A 23 13.99 -38.90 1.84
N SER A 24 15.25 -39.34 1.94
CA SER A 24 16.15 -39.38 0.81
C SER A 24 15.77 -40.47 -0.19
N GLY A 25 16.00 -40.22 -1.48
CA GLY A 25 15.72 -41.18 -2.55
C GLY A 25 14.32 -41.09 -3.14
N LEU A 26 13.48 -40.16 -2.66
CA LEU A 26 12.16 -39.88 -3.24
C LEU A 26 12.22 -39.01 -4.52
N GLY A 27 13.40 -38.50 -4.88
CA GLY A 27 13.61 -37.68 -6.08
C GLY A 27 13.18 -36.22 -5.91
N PHE A 28 12.92 -35.78 -4.68
CA PHE A 28 12.47 -34.42 -4.36
C PHE A 28 13.63 -33.43 -4.15
N GLU A 29 14.84 -33.94 -3.94
CA GLU A 29 16.03 -33.19 -3.51
C GLU A 29 16.41 -32.11 -4.52
N ALA A 30 16.58 -32.48 -5.79
CA ALA A 30 17.05 -31.57 -6.82
C ALA A 30 16.05 -30.43 -7.08
N MET A 31 14.76 -30.75 -7.12
CA MET A 31 13.71 -29.75 -7.36
C MET A 31 13.53 -28.81 -6.16
N ASN A 32 13.62 -29.32 -4.93
CA ASN A 32 13.60 -28.49 -3.73
C ASN A 32 14.86 -27.63 -3.59
N LEU A 33 16.03 -28.13 -3.99
CA LEU A 33 17.26 -27.35 -4.02
C LEU A 33 17.15 -26.20 -5.02
N MET A 34 16.68 -26.47 -6.25
CA MET A 34 16.43 -25.42 -7.25
C MET A 34 15.45 -24.36 -6.73
N SER A 35 14.35 -24.79 -6.12
CA SER A 35 13.37 -23.90 -5.49
C SER A 35 14.00 -23.03 -4.39
N THR A 36 14.86 -23.63 -3.56
CA THR A 36 15.58 -22.94 -2.48
C THR A 36 16.52 -21.88 -3.04
N VAL A 37 17.34 -22.23 -4.04
CA VAL A 37 18.20 -21.26 -4.74
C VAL A 37 17.38 -20.12 -5.34
N GLY A 38 16.24 -20.44 -5.98
CA GLY A 38 15.30 -19.45 -6.49
C GLY A 38 14.80 -18.50 -5.39
N SER A 39 14.45 -19.02 -4.21
CA SER A 39 14.00 -18.19 -3.08
C SER A 39 15.10 -17.28 -2.54
N MET A 40 16.35 -17.75 -2.48
CA MET A 40 17.51 -16.94 -2.09
C MET A 40 17.75 -15.80 -3.10
N LEU A 41 17.61 -16.06 -4.40
CA LEU A 41 17.69 -15.03 -5.43
C LEU A 41 16.57 -13.99 -5.30
N LEU A 42 15.34 -14.39 -4.96
CA LEU A 42 14.26 -13.45 -4.66
C LEU A 42 14.61 -12.59 -3.44
N GLY A 43 15.16 -13.18 -2.37
CA GLY A 43 15.65 -12.45 -1.21
C GLY A 43 16.72 -11.42 -1.57
N ALA A 44 17.71 -11.79 -2.39
CA ALA A 44 18.73 -10.87 -2.88
C ALA A 44 18.14 -9.74 -3.76
N SER A 45 17.15 -10.05 -4.61
CA SER A 45 16.48 -9.04 -5.42
C SER A 45 15.71 -8.01 -4.59
N MET A 46 15.15 -8.43 -3.45
CA MET A 46 14.49 -7.53 -2.51
C MET A 46 15.49 -6.53 -1.91
N LEU A 47 16.72 -6.97 -1.61
CA LEU A 47 17.77 -6.07 -1.13
C LEU A 47 18.16 -5.02 -2.19
N ILE A 48 18.26 -5.43 -3.46
CA ILE A 48 18.51 -4.50 -4.57
C ILE A 48 17.36 -3.50 -4.71
N PHE A 49 16.11 -3.96 -4.61
CA PHE A 49 14.93 -3.10 -4.65
C PHE A 49 14.94 -2.07 -3.51
N ILE A 50 15.19 -2.50 -2.27
CA ILE A 50 15.30 -1.60 -1.11
C ILE A 50 16.43 -0.58 -1.32
N TRP A 51 17.59 -1.04 -1.83
CA TRP A 51 18.71 -0.16 -2.13
C TRP A 51 18.35 0.90 -3.18
N ASN A 52 17.64 0.53 -4.25
CA ASN A 52 17.16 1.47 -5.25
C ASN A 52 16.21 2.51 -4.65
N VAL A 53 15.21 2.09 -3.87
CA VAL A 53 14.26 3.00 -3.20
C VAL A 53 15.01 3.99 -2.30
N LEU A 54 15.90 3.50 -1.44
CA LEU A 54 16.68 4.35 -0.53
C LEU A 54 17.62 5.30 -1.28
N SER A 55 18.16 4.87 -2.42
CA SER A 55 19.05 5.70 -3.25
C SER A 55 18.26 6.82 -3.93
N MET A 56 17.07 6.52 -4.48
CA MET A 56 16.21 7.52 -5.12
C MET A 56 15.64 8.53 -4.12
N LEU A 57 15.25 8.10 -2.92
CA LEU A 57 14.78 9.02 -1.87
C LEU A 57 15.86 10.03 -1.42
N ARG A 58 17.16 9.68 -1.57
CA ARG A 58 18.28 10.53 -1.14
C ARG A 58 18.85 11.40 -2.25
N LYS A 59 18.84 10.93 -3.51
CA LYS A 59 19.60 11.52 -4.62
C LYS A 59 18.87 11.49 -5.97
N GLY A 60 17.62 11.05 -6.00
CA GLY A 60 16.84 11.01 -7.25
C GLY A 60 16.50 12.42 -7.73
N PRO A 61 16.52 12.68 -9.05
CA PRO A 61 15.98 13.92 -9.59
C PRO A 61 14.47 14.01 -9.31
N PRO A 62 13.89 15.21 -9.20
CA PRO A 62 12.46 15.37 -9.12
C PRO A 62 11.79 14.77 -10.37
N ALA A 63 10.70 14.03 -10.17
CA ALA A 63 9.88 13.57 -11.28
C ALA A 63 9.09 14.76 -11.86
N GLY A 64 8.92 14.78 -13.19
CA GLY A 64 7.92 15.66 -13.81
C GLY A 64 6.51 15.16 -13.56
N ASP A 65 5.51 15.92 -14.01
CA ASP A 65 4.09 15.64 -13.75
C ASP A 65 3.60 14.36 -14.44
N ASN A 66 4.02 14.15 -15.70
CA ASN A 66 3.67 12.96 -16.48
C ASN A 66 4.91 12.31 -17.13
N PRO A 67 5.76 11.60 -16.36
CA PRO A 67 7.00 11.01 -16.88
C PRO A 67 6.77 9.83 -17.83
N TRP A 68 5.55 9.28 -17.88
CA TRP A 68 5.20 8.09 -18.67
C TRP A 68 4.16 8.35 -19.75
N GLU A 69 3.76 9.61 -19.95
CA GLU A 69 2.67 9.99 -20.87
C GLU A 69 1.36 9.22 -20.59
N GLY A 70 1.05 8.97 -19.32
CA GLY A 70 -0.16 8.28 -18.90
C GLY A 70 -1.44 9.02 -19.25
N SER A 71 -2.53 8.27 -19.45
CA SER A 71 -3.81 8.77 -19.98
C SER A 71 -4.78 9.28 -18.91
N THR A 72 -4.54 8.96 -17.65
CA THR A 72 -5.45 9.14 -16.51
C THR A 72 -5.11 10.39 -15.70
N LEU A 73 -6.08 10.92 -14.94
CA LEU A 73 -6.00 12.24 -14.31
C LEU A 73 -4.90 12.40 -13.26
N GLU A 74 -4.41 11.31 -12.66
CA GLU A 74 -3.29 11.39 -11.71
C GLU A 74 -2.01 11.95 -12.33
N TRP A 75 -1.88 11.87 -13.66
CA TRP A 75 -0.76 12.42 -14.42
C TRP A 75 -0.97 13.88 -14.85
N SER A 76 -2.07 14.50 -14.43
CA SER A 76 -2.42 15.87 -14.80
C SER A 76 -2.09 16.90 -13.71
N ILE A 77 -1.50 16.46 -12.60
CA ILE A 77 -1.15 17.28 -11.44
C ILE A 77 0.35 17.21 -11.18
N ALA A 78 0.84 18.17 -10.40
CA ALA A 78 2.25 18.26 -10.06
C ALA A 78 2.77 16.98 -9.37
N SER A 79 4.07 16.70 -9.54
CA SER A 79 4.77 15.65 -8.79
C SER A 79 5.75 16.26 -7.78
N PRO A 80 5.52 16.13 -6.44
CA PRO A 80 4.43 15.40 -5.79
C PRO A 80 3.08 16.13 -5.87
N PRO A 81 1.96 15.40 -5.75
CA PRO A 81 0.63 15.99 -5.76
C PRO A 81 0.46 17.08 -4.71
N PRO A 82 -0.21 18.19 -5.04
CA PRO A 82 -0.63 19.16 -4.02
C PRO A 82 -1.62 18.50 -3.06
N HIS A 83 -1.69 19.01 -1.82
CA HIS A 83 -2.52 18.40 -0.77
C HIS A 83 -4.02 18.33 -1.11
N TYR A 84 -4.51 19.23 -1.96
CA TYR A 84 -5.89 19.27 -2.45
C TYR A 84 -6.12 18.47 -3.74
N ASN A 85 -5.10 17.84 -4.32
CA ASN A 85 -5.09 17.22 -5.65
C ASN A 85 -5.47 18.18 -6.79
N PHE A 86 -6.76 18.36 -7.05
CA PHE A 86 -7.27 19.20 -8.14
C PHE A 86 -7.90 20.46 -7.57
N ARG A 87 -7.47 21.63 -8.04
CA ARG A 87 -8.04 22.91 -7.63
C ARG A 87 -9.41 23.16 -8.26
N ALA A 88 -9.59 22.75 -9.50
CA ALA A 88 -10.86 22.75 -10.22
C ALA A 88 -11.30 21.31 -10.52
N LEU A 89 -12.61 21.07 -10.52
CA LEU A 89 -13.15 19.75 -10.83
C LEU A 89 -12.88 19.41 -12.32
N PRO A 90 -12.16 18.32 -12.61
CA PRO A 90 -11.89 17.91 -13.99
C PRO A 90 -13.16 17.40 -14.67
N VAL A 91 -13.31 17.71 -15.96
CA VAL A 91 -14.41 17.16 -16.77
C VAL A 91 -13.93 15.90 -17.48
N VAL A 92 -14.56 14.76 -17.18
CA VAL A 92 -14.20 13.45 -17.75
C VAL A 92 -15.21 13.05 -18.81
N GLU A 93 -14.79 13.09 -20.08
CA GLU A 93 -15.64 12.74 -21.23
C GLU A 93 -15.42 11.31 -21.72
N GLY A 94 -14.37 10.64 -21.24
CA GLY A 94 -14.00 9.29 -21.67
C GLY A 94 -13.12 8.58 -20.66
N ARG A 95 -12.72 7.36 -20.99
CA ARG A 95 -11.86 6.52 -20.13
C ARG A 95 -10.45 7.10 -19.97
N ASP A 96 -9.95 7.74 -21.02
CA ASP A 96 -8.56 8.18 -21.16
C ASP A 96 -8.50 9.72 -21.33
N PRO A 97 -8.80 10.48 -20.28
CA PRO A 97 -9.03 11.93 -20.35
C PRO A 97 -7.83 12.74 -20.86
N LEU A 98 -6.59 12.30 -20.60
CA LEU A 98 -5.38 13.02 -21.04
C LEU A 98 -4.95 12.67 -22.47
N TRP A 99 -5.58 11.68 -23.09
CA TRP A 99 -5.35 11.33 -24.50
C TRP A 99 -6.51 11.75 -25.41
N ALA A 100 -7.55 12.38 -24.84
CA ALA A 100 -8.61 13.00 -25.62
C ALA A 100 -8.07 14.17 -26.44
N GLU A 101 -8.77 14.53 -27.52
CA GLU A 101 -8.36 15.65 -28.37
C GLU A 101 -8.40 17.00 -27.63
N ASP A 102 -9.34 17.16 -26.68
CA ASP A 102 -9.44 18.33 -25.79
C ASP A 102 -9.05 17.96 -24.35
N THR A 103 -7.75 18.03 -24.05
CA THR A 103 -7.23 17.78 -22.70
C THR A 103 -7.40 18.96 -21.76
N SER A 104 -7.66 20.16 -22.29
CA SER A 104 -7.70 21.41 -21.53
C SER A 104 -8.83 21.44 -20.49
N ARG A 105 -9.94 20.76 -20.79
CA ARG A 105 -11.10 20.61 -19.90
C ARG A 105 -10.93 19.49 -18.87
N SER A 106 -10.22 18.43 -19.24
CA SER A 106 -9.99 17.29 -18.36
C SER A 106 -8.87 17.54 -17.35
N ALA A 107 -7.93 18.42 -17.66
CA ALA A 107 -6.80 18.77 -16.80
C ALA A 107 -6.68 20.29 -16.64
N PRO A 108 -7.55 20.94 -15.86
CA PRO A 108 -7.55 22.39 -15.70
C PRO A 108 -6.28 22.93 -15.00
N GLY A 109 -5.43 22.07 -14.46
CA GLY A 109 -4.20 22.44 -13.76
C GLY A 109 -4.45 23.15 -12.43
N ASP A 110 -3.42 23.83 -11.93
CA ASP A 110 -3.51 24.71 -10.75
C ASP A 110 -3.85 26.15 -11.18
N ASP A 111 -5.02 26.34 -11.79
CA ASP A 111 -5.49 27.68 -12.16
C ASP A 111 -5.86 28.49 -10.90
N PRO A 112 -5.12 29.57 -10.57
CA PRO A 112 -5.35 30.37 -9.36
C PRO A 112 -6.69 31.11 -9.36
N SER A 113 -7.40 31.16 -10.49
CA SER A 113 -8.74 31.77 -10.57
C SER A 113 -9.79 31.04 -9.73
N TRP A 114 -9.56 29.76 -9.43
CA TRP A 114 -10.45 28.94 -8.61
C TRP A 114 -10.19 29.14 -7.11
N PRO A 115 -11.24 29.19 -6.28
CA PRO A 115 -11.11 29.19 -4.84
C PRO A 115 -10.27 28.01 -4.35
N GLU A 116 -9.53 28.20 -3.25
CA GLU A 116 -8.81 27.09 -2.64
C GLU A 116 -9.80 26.04 -2.11
N PRO A 117 -9.62 24.75 -2.45
CA PRO A 117 -10.49 23.70 -1.95
C PRO A 117 -10.45 23.60 -0.42
N HIS A 118 -11.61 23.37 0.19
CA HIS A 118 -11.70 23.11 1.62
C HIS A 118 -11.02 21.77 1.94
N MET A 119 -10.09 21.79 2.91
CA MET A 119 -9.34 20.62 3.35
C MET A 119 -9.79 20.18 4.74
N PRO A 120 -9.95 18.87 4.99
CA PRO A 120 -10.25 18.40 6.33
C PRO A 120 -9.07 18.65 7.28
N GLY A 121 -9.36 19.09 8.50
CA GLY A 121 -8.36 19.21 9.56
C GLY A 121 -7.85 17.84 10.03
N PRO A 122 -6.61 17.76 10.59
CA PRO A 122 -6.10 16.52 11.14
C PRO A 122 -6.91 16.07 12.38
N SER A 123 -7.05 14.76 12.57
CA SER A 123 -7.71 14.16 13.73
C SER A 123 -6.85 13.08 14.38
N TYR A 124 -6.72 13.14 15.71
CA TYR A 124 -5.99 12.14 16.49
C TYR A 124 -6.87 10.94 16.90
N PHE A 125 -8.20 11.06 16.81
CA PHE A 125 -9.12 10.05 17.30
C PHE A 125 -9.10 8.73 16.51
N PRO A 126 -8.91 8.70 15.18
CA PRO A 126 -8.71 7.45 14.45
C PRO A 126 -7.48 6.68 14.95
N PHE A 127 -6.38 7.37 15.24
CA PHE A 127 -5.18 6.75 15.80
C PHE A 127 -5.43 6.20 17.22
N ALA A 128 -6.06 6.99 18.10
CA ALA A 128 -6.43 6.53 19.44
C ALA A 128 -7.35 5.30 19.40
N THR A 129 -8.32 5.28 18.48
CA THR A 129 -9.22 4.14 18.25
C THR A 129 -8.45 2.91 17.79
N ALA A 130 -7.51 3.06 16.86
CA ALA A 130 -6.67 1.96 16.39
C ALA A 130 -5.82 1.36 17.52
N VAL A 131 -5.23 2.20 18.38
CA VAL A 131 -4.50 1.75 19.57
C VAL A 131 -5.43 1.01 20.54
N GLY A 132 -6.65 1.52 20.76
CA GLY A 132 -7.67 0.85 21.56
C GLY A 132 -8.01 -0.55 21.06
N ILE A 133 -8.26 -0.69 19.76
CA ILE A 133 -8.56 -1.98 19.11
C ILE A 133 -7.37 -2.93 19.24
N LEU A 134 -6.15 -2.44 19.05
CA LEU A 134 -4.93 -3.24 19.21
C LEU A 134 -4.78 -3.78 20.64
N VAL A 135 -4.98 -2.93 21.65
CA VAL A 135 -4.92 -3.31 23.07
C VAL A 135 -6.02 -4.31 23.41
N LEU A 136 -7.23 -4.10 22.89
CA LEU A 136 -8.35 -5.02 23.05
C LEU A 136 -8.04 -6.39 22.47
N ALA A 137 -7.50 -6.44 21.25
CA ALA A 137 -7.12 -7.68 20.58
C ALA A 137 -5.99 -8.41 21.33
N ALA A 138 -4.97 -7.67 21.78
CA ALA A 138 -3.88 -8.22 22.57
C ALA A 138 -4.39 -8.82 23.90
N GLY A 139 -5.25 -8.11 24.63
CA GLY A 139 -5.87 -8.60 25.85
C GLY A 139 -6.75 -9.82 25.62
N GLY A 140 -7.48 -9.87 24.50
CA GLY A 140 -8.30 -11.03 24.10
C GLY A 140 -7.44 -12.26 23.82
N LEU A 141 -6.32 -12.07 23.10
CA LEU A 141 -5.37 -13.13 22.78
C LEU A 141 -4.70 -13.70 24.04
N THR A 142 -4.33 -12.85 24.99
CA THR A 142 -3.69 -13.27 26.25
C THR A 142 -4.70 -13.61 27.35
N THR A 143 -6.00 -13.55 27.07
CA THR A 143 -7.10 -13.74 28.05
C THR A 143 -6.98 -12.85 29.30
N THR A 144 -6.30 -11.70 29.18
CA THR A 144 -6.03 -10.79 30.29
C THR A 144 -7.14 -9.75 30.38
N LEU A 145 -8.18 -10.05 31.17
CA LEU A 145 -9.40 -9.22 31.28
C LEU A 145 -9.14 -7.73 31.57
N PRO A 146 -8.23 -7.32 32.47
CA PRO A 146 -7.95 -5.89 32.68
C PRO A 146 -7.47 -5.16 31.42
N VAL A 147 -6.67 -5.83 30.58
CA VAL A 147 -6.17 -5.27 29.31
C VAL A 147 -7.30 -5.17 28.29
N VAL A 148 -8.21 -6.16 28.26
CA VAL A 148 -9.42 -6.10 27.41
C VAL A 148 -10.27 -4.90 27.79
N PHE A 149 -10.57 -4.70 29.07
CA PHE A 149 -11.36 -3.55 29.52
C PHE A 149 -10.68 -2.21 29.22
N ALA A 150 -9.36 -2.12 29.39
CA ALA A 150 -8.59 -0.94 29.01
C ALA A 150 -8.67 -0.66 27.50
N GLY A 151 -8.57 -1.70 26.65
CA GLY A 151 -8.71 -1.58 25.21
C GLY A 151 -10.12 -1.16 24.78
N VAL A 152 -11.17 -1.72 25.40
CA VAL A 152 -12.57 -1.31 25.19
C VAL A 152 -12.75 0.16 25.55
N ALA A 153 -12.30 0.57 26.74
CA ALA A 153 -12.43 1.95 27.20
C ALA A 153 -11.71 2.94 26.26
N LEU A 154 -10.50 2.63 25.82
CA LEU A 154 -9.73 3.46 24.89
C LEU A 154 -10.39 3.54 23.51
N THR A 155 -10.94 2.43 23.02
CA THR A 155 -11.67 2.39 21.74
C THR A 155 -12.94 3.25 21.81
N LEU A 156 -13.72 3.10 22.87
CA LEU A 156 -14.94 3.89 23.08
C LEU A 156 -14.62 5.38 23.23
N PHE A 157 -13.55 5.73 23.95
CA PHE A 157 -13.07 7.10 24.05
C PHE A 157 -12.69 7.67 22.68
N GLY A 158 -11.94 6.91 21.86
CA GLY A 158 -11.56 7.32 20.51
C GLY A 158 -12.77 7.55 19.60
N ILE A 159 -13.71 6.61 19.57
CA ILE A 159 -14.93 6.72 18.77
C ILE A 159 -15.80 7.89 19.24
N TYR A 160 -16.01 8.02 20.55
CA TYR A 160 -16.79 9.11 21.12
C TYR A 160 -16.16 10.46 20.80
N GLY A 161 -14.86 10.60 21.03
CA GLY A 161 -14.14 11.84 20.72
C GLY A 161 -14.19 12.19 19.23
N TRP A 162 -14.09 11.19 18.35
CA TRP A 162 -14.24 11.39 16.91
C TRP A 162 -15.65 11.85 16.53
N ALA A 163 -16.68 11.22 17.09
CA ALA A 163 -18.08 11.52 16.77
C ALA A 163 -18.49 12.96 17.11
N PHE A 164 -17.85 13.56 18.13
CA PHE A 164 -18.12 14.94 18.56
C PHE A 164 -17.03 15.93 18.13
N GLN A 165 -16.10 15.52 17.27
CA GLN A 165 -15.11 16.44 16.72
C GLN A 165 -15.81 17.45 15.78
N PRO A 166 -15.62 18.77 15.97
CA PRO A 166 -16.17 19.76 15.06
C PRO A 166 -15.60 19.55 13.65
N LEU A 167 -16.47 19.69 12.64
CA LEU A 167 -16.12 19.47 11.23
C LEU A 167 -15.36 20.65 10.61
N GLU A 168 -15.36 21.81 11.27
CA GLU A 168 -14.80 23.05 10.76
C GLU A 168 -13.61 23.49 11.64
N HIS A 169 -12.44 23.63 11.02
CA HIS A 169 -11.27 24.35 11.51
C HIS A 169 -10.84 25.37 10.45
#